data_AF-A0A3M1GLH6-F1
#
_entry.id   AF-A0A3M1GLH6-F1
#
_cell.length_a   1.000
_cell.length_b   1.000
_cell.length_c   1.000
_cell.angle_alpha   90.00
_cell.angle_beta   90.00
_cell.angle_gamma   90.00
#
_symmetry.space_group_name_H-M   'P 1'
#
loop_
_entity.id
_entity.type
_entity.pdbx_description
1 polymer ?
#
loop_
_entity_poly.entity_id
_entity_poly.type
_entity_poly.pdbx_seq_one_letter_code
_entity_poly.pdbx_strand_id
1 'polypeptide(L)'
;MKCAISGVVALCALVFGLAGCDGSAETAERAASESQPFPFLLPEKRPDRPLSAATKRVYENYMALRPETNELYTQFRYTPLEGFDYNGGDGTVSRRDPSKIIYVNGRYYVWYTHRATPYPPVGMARAAEATDEIPSADWDLADIYYATSTDGFHWEEQGVAVPRPPKPQPGWRSVTTTDILVWKGKYYLYYQAFSEPSGLRGDYCPVSVSWADSPDGPWTPYGKVVLPNGPEGAWDQYSIHDPYPLVHDGKIYLYYKVDFDKRPHLNPSKVRMHGLAIADDPLGPFRKHPLNPVMNSGHETTLFPFGK
;
A
#
# COMPACT_ATOMS: atom_id res chain seq x y z
N MET A 1 -74.20 50.57 -50.04
CA MET A 1 -73.59 51.88 -49.68
C MET A 1 -73.11 51.81 -48.23
N LYS A 2 -71.81 52.08 -48.00
CA LYS A 2 -71.06 52.23 -46.72
C LYS A 2 -71.03 51.00 -45.79
N CYS A 3 -69.88 50.32 -45.58
CA CYS A 3 -68.82 50.57 -44.57
C CYS A 3 -69.38 50.56 -43.12
N ALA A 4 -68.82 49.91 -42.09
CA ALA A 4 -67.48 49.38 -41.82
C ALA A 4 -67.46 48.61 -40.45
N ILE A 5 -66.47 47.71 -40.26
CA ILE A 5 -65.60 47.48 -39.06
C ILE A 5 -66.29 47.12 -37.72
N SER A 6 -66.20 45.88 -37.23
CA SER A 6 -65.13 45.22 -36.43
C SER A 6 -65.34 45.30 -34.91
N GLY A 7 -65.24 44.16 -34.24
CA GLY A 7 -65.25 44.03 -32.78
C GLY A 7 -65.19 42.56 -32.37
N VAL A 8 -64.00 42.08 -32.02
CA VAL A 8 -63.71 40.71 -31.54
C VAL A 8 -64.06 40.59 -30.06
N VAL A 9 -64.74 39.50 -29.67
CA VAL A 9 -64.81 38.99 -28.28
C VAL A 9 -64.63 37.46 -28.30
N ALA A 10 -63.85 37.00 -27.33
CA ALA A 10 -63.39 35.64 -27.06
C ALA A 10 -64.51 34.60 -26.81
N LEU A 11 -64.22 33.31 -27.03
CA LEU A 11 -63.88 32.33 -25.98
C LEU A 11 -63.99 30.87 -26.48
N CYS A 12 -62.94 30.10 -26.22
CA CYS A 12 -62.84 28.64 -26.02
C CYS A 12 -63.44 27.63 -27.04
N ALA A 13 -62.56 26.84 -27.64
CA ALA A 13 -62.76 25.40 -27.79
C ALA A 13 -61.45 24.66 -27.51
N LEU A 14 -61.49 23.81 -26.47
CA LEU A 14 -60.45 22.84 -26.12
C LEU A 14 -60.23 21.86 -27.29
N VAL A 15 -58.97 21.61 -27.65
CA VAL A 15 -58.56 20.38 -28.33
C VAL A 15 -57.41 19.78 -27.53
N PHE A 16 -57.67 18.65 -26.89
CA PHE A 16 -56.67 17.79 -26.27
C PHE A 16 -55.80 17.16 -27.37
N GLY A 17 -54.55 17.61 -27.49
CA GLY A 17 -53.51 16.90 -28.23
C GLY A 17 -52.71 16.04 -27.25
N LEU A 18 -52.99 14.74 -27.22
CA LEU A 18 -52.10 13.75 -26.61
C LEU A 18 -50.85 13.65 -27.49
N ALA A 19 -49.79 14.38 -27.11
CA ALA A 19 -48.46 14.17 -27.67
C ALA A 19 -47.91 12.87 -27.08
N GLY A 20 -47.84 11.83 -27.92
CA GLY A 20 -47.27 10.54 -27.58
C GLY A 20 -45.79 10.66 -27.22
N CYS A 21 -45.47 10.34 -25.97
CA CYS A 21 -44.14 9.96 -25.51
C CYS A 21 -44.28 8.60 -24.83
N ASP A 22 -44.41 7.52 -25.61
CA ASP A 22 -44.32 6.15 -25.07
C ASP A 22 -43.65 5.14 -26.02
N GLY A 23 -43.19 5.56 -27.20
CA GLY A 23 -42.61 4.65 -28.18
C GLY A 23 -41.19 4.13 -27.89
N SER A 24 -40.43 4.79 -27.00
CA SER A 24 -39.02 4.44 -26.74
C SER A 24 -38.82 3.46 -25.59
N ALA A 25 -39.73 3.43 -24.62
CA ALA A 25 -39.69 2.47 -23.52
C ALA A 25 -40.23 1.10 -24.00
N GLU A 26 -41.34 1.10 -24.72
CA GLU A 26 -42.00 -0.12 -25.23
C GLU A 26 -41.13 -0.88 -26.24
N THR A 27 -40.34 -0.19 -27.07
CA THR A 27 -39.43 -0.82 -28.03
C THR A 27 -38.20 -1.46 -27.38
N ALA A 28 -37.70 -0.89 -26.28
CA ALA A 28 -36.63 -1.49 -25.48
C ALA A 28 -37.13 -2.72 -24.69
N GLU A 29 -38.37 -2.65 -24.20
CA GLU A 29 -39.01 -3.76 -23.48
C GLU A 29 -39.32 -4.95 -24.40
N ARG A 30 -39.72 -4.69 -25.65
CA ARG A 30 -40.02 -5.74 -26.63
C ARG A 30 -38.76 -6.43 -27.18
N ALA A 31 -37.63 -5.72 -27.26
CA ALA A 31 -36.33 -6.32 -27.64
C ALA A 31 -35.74 -7.23 -26.54
N ALA A 32 -36.11 -7.01 -25.27
CA ALA A 32 -35.69 -7.86 -24.17
C ALA A 32 -36.42 -9.23 -24.18
N SER A 33 -37.64 -9.31 -24.74
CA SER A 33 -38.46 -10.52 -24.70
C SER A 33 -38.06 -11.61 -25.72
N GLU A 34 -37.14 -11.32 -26.65
CA GLU A 34 -36.66 -12.28 -27.65
C GLU A 34 -35.17 -12.65 -27.49
N SER A 35 -34.49 -12.12 -26.47
CA SER A 35 -33.07 -12.45 -26.28
C SER A 35 -32.93 -13.90 -25.80
N GLN A 36 -32.22 -14.73 -26.56
CA GLN A 36 -31.85 -16.08 -26.15
C GLN A 36 -31.30 -16.06 -24.72
N PRO A 37 -31.63 -17.03 -23.85
CA PRO A 37 -31.07 -17.10 -22.50
C PRO A 37 -29.54 -17.03 -22.50
N PHE A 38 -28.94 -16.57 -21.40
CA PHE A 38 -27.49 -16.64 -21.25
C PHE A 38 -27.05 -18.12 -21.33
N PRO A 39 -25.97 -18.45 -22.06
CA PRO A 39 -25.58 -19.85 -22.26
C PRO A 39 -25.25 -20.54 -20.93
N PHE A 40 -25.57 -21.85 -20.86
CA PHE A 40 -25.26 -22.68 -19.69
C PHE A 40 -23.75 -22.78 -19.43
N LEU A 41 -22.97 -22.97 -20.49
CA LEU A 41 -21.51 -22.92 -20.42
C LEU A 41 -21.05 -21.48 -20.54
N LEU A 42 -20.23 -21.04 -19.58
CA LEU A 42 -19.66 -19.69 -19.58
C LEU A 42 -18.68 -19.55 -20.75
N PRO A 43 -18.95 -18.66 -21.73
CA PRO A 43 -18.05 -18.46 -22.86
C PRO A 43 -16.68 -17.95 -22.41
N GLU A 44 -15.59 -18.42 -22.99
CA GLU A 44 -14.23 -17.94 -22.65
C GLU A 44 -14.00 -16.48 -23.08
N LYS A 45 -14.69 -16.05 -24.13
CA LYS A 45 -14.65 -14.67 -24.65
C LYS A 45 -16.01 -14.02 -24.47
N ARG A 46 -16.02 -12.69 -24.36
CA ARG A 46 -17.25 -11.92 -24.23
C ARG A 46 -18.20 -12.28 -25.40
N PRO A 47 -19.42 -12.80 -25.13
CA PRO A 47 -20.35 -13.14 -26.20
C PRO A 47 -20.93 -11.87 -26.83
N ASP A 48 -21.18 -11.92 -28.13
CA ASP A 48 -21.81 -10.82 -28.88
C ASP A 48 -23.33 -10.79 -28.63
N ARG A 49 -23.70 -10.19 -27.50
CA ARG A 49 -25.09 -10.03 -27.04
C ARG A 49 -25.20 -8.90 -26.01
N PRO A 50 -26.42 -8.44 -25.70
CA PRO A 50 -26.66 -7.63 -24.52
C PRO A 50 -26.23 -8.36 -23.24
N LEU A 51 -25.49 -7.67 -22.38
CA LEU A 51 -25.02 -8.14 -21.07
C LEU A 51 -25.38 -7.12 -19.99
N SER A 52 -25.67 -7.62 -18.79
CA SER A 52 -25.71 -6.75 -17.60
C SER A 52 -24.34 -6.09 -17.38
N ALA A 53 -24.32 -4.93 -16.73
CA ALA A 53 -23.08 -4.25 -16.38
C ALA A 53 -22.14 -5.12 -15.52
N ALA A 54 -22.70 -5.99 -14.67
CA ALA A 54 -21.93 -6.93 -13.85
C ALA A 54 -21.27 -8.01 -14.69
N THR A 55 -22.03 -8.67 -15.57
CA THR A 55 -21.48 -9.72 -16.46
C THR A 55 -20.43 -9.14 -17.40
N LYS A 56 -20.67 -7.95 -17.96
CA LYS A 56 -19.71 -7.25 -18.83
C LYS A 56 -18.39 -7.00 -18.10
N ARG A 57 -18.42 -6.52 -16.86
CA ARG A 57 -17.22 -6.25 -16.04
C ARG A 57 -16.36 -7.49 -15.82
N VAL A 58 -16.96 -8.69 -15.75
CA VAL A 58 -16.21 -9.94 -15.57
C VAL A 58 -15.22 -10.18 -16.73
N TYR A 59 -15.63 -9.87 -17.96
CA TYR A 59 -14.79 -10.06 -19.16
C TYR A 59 -13.80 -8.92 -19.40
N GLU A 60 -14.08 -7.72 -18.90
CA GLU A 60 -13.31 -6.51 -19.22
C GLU A 60 -12.25 -6.16 -18.17
N ASN A 61 -12.44 -6.57 -16.91
CA ASN A 61 -11.62 -6.07 -15.79
C ASN A 61 -10.77 -7.14 -15.10
N TYR A 62 -11.01 -8.42 -15.35
CA TYR A 62 -10.29 -9.51 -14.67
C TYR A 62 -9.56 -10.38 -15.68
N MET A 63 -8.46 -10.96 -15.23
CA MET A 63 -7.64 -11.88 -16.01
C MET A 63 -8.35 -13.22 -16.28
N ALA A 64 -9.36 -13.54 -15.47
CA ALA A 64 -10.12 -14.77 -15.57
C ALA A 64 -11.59 -14.54 -15.23
N LEU A 65 -12.44 -15.37 -15.81
CA LEU A 65 -13.89 -15.27 -15.65
C LEU A 65 -14.40 -15.87 -14.34
N ARG A 66 -13.57 -16.67 -13.67
CA ARG A 66 -13.92 -17.38 -12.45
C ARG A 66 -12.72 -17.45 -11.50
N PRO A 67 -12.94 -17.51 -10.17
CA PRO A 67 -11.84 -17.57 -9.20
C PRO A 67 -10.91 -18.78 -9.39
N GLU A 68 -11.43 -19.93 -9.83
CA GLU A 68 -10.67 -21.17 -9.97
C GLU A 68 -9.58 -21.10 -11.04
N THR A 69 -9.65 -20.12 -11.94
CA THR A 69 -8.67 -19.89 -13.00
C THR A 69 -8.03 -18.50 -12.90
N ASN A 70 -8.25 -17.78 -11.80
CA ASN A 70 -7.65 -16.47 -11.57
C ASN A 70 -6.36 -16.62 -10.76
N GLU A 71 -5.22 -16.50 -11.43
CA GLU A 71 -3.88 -16.64 -10.83
C GLU A 71 -3.61 -15.71 -9.64
N LEU A 72 -4.30 -14.56 -9.58
CA LEU A 72 -4.16 -13.59 -8.49
C LEU A 72 -5.21 -13.75 -7.39
N TYR A 73 -6.12 -14.73 -7.53
CA TYR A 73 -7.06 -15.09 -6.46
C TYR A 73 -6.43 -16.15 -5.55
N THR A 74 -6.40 -15.88 -4.25
CA THR A 74 -5.85 -16.82 -3.26
C THR A 74 -6.55 -16.70 -1.91
N GLN A 75 -6.34 -17.69 -1.05
CA GLN A 75 -6.65 -17.65 0.38
C GLN A 75 -5.35 -17.71 1.18
N PHE A 76 -5.33 -17.10 2.37
CA PHE A 76 -4.17 -17.14 3.25
C PHE A 76 -4.37 -18.17 4.37
N ARG A 77 -3.29 -18.90 4.67
CA ARG A 77 -3.17 -19.81 5.82
C ARG A 77 -2.01 -19.31 6.66
N TYR A 78 -2.16 -19.38 7.98
CA TYR A 78 -1.20 -18.85 8.93
C TYR A 78 -0.74 -19.96 9.87
N THR A 79 0.56 -20.06 10.06
CA THR A 79 1.21 -21.00 10.98
C THR A 79 2.13 -20.19 11.88
N PRO A 80 2.02 -20.30 13.22
CA PRO A 80 2.97 -19.67 14.13
C PRO A 80 4.39 -20.15 13.85
N LEU A 81 5.35 -19.22 13.90
CA LEU A 81 6.77 -19.53 13.76
C LEU A 81 7.35 -20.00 15.09
N GLU A 82 8.39 -20.84 15.01
CA GLU A 82 9.18 -21.28 16.16
C GLU A 82 10.53 -20.56 16.20
N GLY A 83 11.10 -20.43 17.41
CA GLY A 83 12.44 -19.86 17.62
C GLY A 83 12.50 -18.39 18.07
N PHE A 84 11.36 -17.77 18.37
CA PHE A 84 11.28 -16.40 18.89
C PHE A 84 10.66 -16.36 20.29
N ASP A 85 11.38 -15.81 21.27
CA ASP A 85 10.85 -15.52 22.60
C ASP A 85 10.30 -14.08 22.68
N TYR A 86 9.10 -13.93 23.22
CA TYR A 86 8.39 -12.66 23.42
C TYR A 86 8.24 -12.31 24.91
N ASN A 87 9.09 -12.88 25.77
CA ASN A 87 9.09 -12.66 27.22
C ASN A 87 7.70 -12.88 27.84
N GLY A 88 7.07 -14.00 27.47
CA GLY A 88 5.71 -14.33 27.92
C GLY A 88 4.60 -13.40 27.43
N GLY A 89 4.87 -12.51 26.46
CA GLY A 89 3.89 -11.58 25.90
C GLY A 89 3.59 -10.37 26.80
N ASP A 90 4.53 -9.98 27.67
CA ASP A 90 4.38 -8.84 28.59
C ASP A 90 4.47 -7.45 27.90
N GLY A 91 4.77 -7.43 26.61
CA GLY A 91 4.87 -6.22 25.77
C GLY A 91 6.26 -5.57 25.74
N THR A 92 7.26 -6.13 26.45
CA THR A 92 8.65 -5.64 26.45
C THR A 92 9.40 -5.99 25.18
N VAL A 93 9.01 -7.08 24.50
CA VAL A 93 9.60 -7.54 23.23
C VAL A 93 8.57 -7.49 22.10
N SER A 94 8.96 -6.92 20.94
CA SER A 94 8.16 -6.94 19.71
C SER A 94 9.03 -7.25 18.50
N ARG A 95 8.50 -8.04 17.57
CA ARG A 95 9.07 -8.34 16.24
C ARG A 95 7.99 -8.13 15.21
N ARG A 96 8.25 -7.29 14.20
CA ARG A 96 7.24 -6.87 13.24
C ARG A 96 7.83 -6.38 11.93
N ASP A 97 6.94 -6.23 10.94
CA ASP A 97 7.25 -5.68 9.63
C ASP A 97 8.42 -6.43 8.95
N PRO A 98 8.24 -7.74 8.65
CA PRO A 98 9.29 -8.54 8.04
C PRO A 98 9.57 -8.07 6.61
N SER A 99 10.84 -8.07 6.23
CA SER A 99 11.27 -7.91 4.86
C SER A 99 10.78 -9.07 3.99
N LYS A 100 10.96 -8.95 2.67
CA LYS A 100 11.02 -10.12 1.80
C LYS A 100 12.01 -11.14 2.35
N ILE A 101 11.67 -12.42 2.18
CA ILE A 101 12.59 -13.53 2.46
C ILE A 101 13.49 -13.71 1.24
N ILE A 102 14.80 -13.89 1.46
CA ILE A 102 15.74 -14.31 0.41
C ILE A 102 16.36 -15.66 0.77
N TYR A 103 16.79 -16.42 -0.24
CA TYR A 103 17.47 -17.69 -0.05
C TYR A 103 18.92 -17.58 -0.54
N VAL A 104 19.89 -17.76 0.38
CA VAL A 104 21.32 -17.60 0.11
C VAL A 104 22.08 -18.74 0.80
N ASN A 105 22.97 -19.41 0.06
CA ASN A 105 23.85 -20.47 0.57
C ASN A 105 23.12 -21.55 1.39
N GLY A 106 21.94 -21.98 0.94
CA GLY A 106 21.20 -23.06 1.57
C GLY A 106 20.23 -22.64 2.68
N ARG A 107 20.12 -21.33 3.00
CA ARG A 107 19.28 -20.82 4.10
C ARG A 107 18.40 -19.66 3.65
N TYR A 108 17.20 -19.59 4.23
CA TYR A 108 16.32 -18.43 4.19
C TYR A 108 16.80 -17.37 5.16
N TYR A 109 16.66 -16.10 4.77
CA TYR A 109 16.97 -14.93 5.57
C TYR A 109 15.76 -14.00 5.61
N VAL A 110 15.50 -13.40 6.77
CA VAL A 110 14.49 -12.35 6.96
C VAL A 110 15.01 -11.30 7.91
N TRP A 111 14.72 -10.03 7.63
CA TRP A 111 15.00 -8.90 8.51
C TRP A 111 13.69 -8.30 9.01
N TYR A 112 13.70 -7.73 10.21
CA TYR A 112 12.48 -7.21 10.84
C TYR A 112 12.81 -6.15 11.88
N THR A 113 11.82 -5.32 12.19
CA THR A 113 11.87 -4.41 13.34
C THR A 113 11.89 -5.24 14.60
N HIS A 114 12.84 -4.97 15.50
CA HIS A 114 12.91 -5.61 16.81
C HIS A 114 13.03 -4.54 17.89
N ARG A 115 12.11 -4.60 18.85
CA ARG A 115 12.13 -3.79 20.07
C ARG A 115 12.27 -4.73 21.25
N ALA A 116 13.25 -4.48 22.10
CA ALA A 116 13.37 -5.07 23.41
C ALA A 116 13.69 -3.97 24.43
N THR A 117 12.66 -3.51 25.14
CA THR A 117 12.73 -2.36 26.07
C THR A 117 12.31 -2.80 27.48
N PRO A 118 12.84 -2.17 28.55
CA PRO A 118 12.43 -2.50 29.92
C PRO A 118 10.93 -2.31 30.19
N TYR A 119 10.27 -1.46 29.40
CA TYR A 119 8.85 -1.13 29.52
C TYR A 119 8.11 -1.31 28.21
N PRO A 120 6.81 -1.67 28.23
CA PRO A 120 5.95 -1.62 27.05
C PRO A 120 5.67 -0.17 26.61
N PRO A 121 5.16 0.04 25.38
CA PRO A 121 4.87 1.38 24.88
C PRO A 121 3.78 2.13 25.66
N VAL A 122 3.97 3.44 25.86
CA VAL A 122 2.96 4.30 26.52
C VAL A 122 1.79 4.70 25.61
N GLY A 123 1.95 4.51 24.29
CA GLY A 123 0.99 4.87 23.26
C GLY A 123 1.25 6.25 22.66
N MET A 124 1.03 6.40 21.34
CA MET A 124 1.34 7.63 20.60
C MET A 124 0.59 8.88 21.12
N ALA A 125 -0.59 8.72 21.71
CA ALA A 125 -1.33 9.84 22.34
C ALA A 125 -0.61 10.42 23.56
N ARG A 126 0.30 9.65 24.17
CA ARG A 126 1.14 10.00 25.31
C ARG A 126 2.62 10.05 24.91
N ALA A 127 2.94 10.32 23.64
CA ALA A 127 4.32 10.34 23.14
C ALA A 127 5.23 11.33 23.90
N ALA A 128 4.66 12.36 24.54
CA ALA A 128 5.39 13.27 25.43
C ALA A 128 5.95 12.62 26.70
N GLU A 129 5.48 11.43 27.07
CA GLU A 129 5.96 10.65 28.22
C GLU A 129 7.03 9.63 27.84
N ALA A 130 7.36 9.50 26.55
CA ALA A 130 8.41 8.60 26.08
C ALA A 130 9.80 9.11 26.51
N THR A 131 10.68 8.17 26.86
CA THR A 131 12.06 8.44 27.26
C THR A 131 13.02 7.65 26.39
N ASP A 132 14.33 7.65 26.68
CA ASP A 132 15.29 6.78 25.99
C ASP A 132 15.13 5.27 26.39
N GLU A 133 14.26 4.95 27.36
CA GLU A 133 13.93 3.58 27.81
C GLU A 133 12.45 3.21 27.64
N ILE A 134 11.56 4.22 27.64
CA ILE A 134 10.11 4.05 27.52
C ILE A 134 9.68 4.42 26.09
N PRO A 135 9.23 3.43 25.28
CA PRO A 135 8.83 3.69 23.90
C PRO A 135 7.47 4.38 23.82
N SER A 136 7.25 5.26 22.82
CA SER A 136 5.92 5.83 22.56
C SER A 136 5.00 4.87 21.80
N ALA A 137 5.57 4.04 20.92
CA ALA A 137 4.84 3.12 20.05
C ALA A 137 5.57 1.76 19.97
N ASP A 138 4.92 0.76 19.39
CA ASP A 138 5.46 -0.60 19.29
C ASP A 138 6.75 -0.70 18.44
N TRP A 139 6.94 0.24 17.53
CA TRP A 139 8.13 0.38 16.68
C TRP A 139 9.12 1.44 17.19
N ASP A 140 8.90 2.05 18.35
CA ASP A 140 9.81 3.04 18.91
C ASP A 140 10.97 2.36 19.67
N LEU A 141 12.14 3.00 19.74
CA LEU A 141 13.36 2.44 20.34
C LEU A 141 13.78 1.07 19.77
N ALA A 142 13.52 0.85 18.47
CA ALA A 142 13.78 -0.40 17.78
C ALA A 142 15.03 -0.33 16.91
N ASP A 143 15.64 -1.50 16.73
CA ASP A 143 16.73 -1.78 15.80
C ASP A 143 16.22 -2.76 14.71
N ILE A 144 16.96 -2.93 13.61
CA ILE A 144 16.67 -3.98 12.63
C ILE A 144 17.46 -5.22 12.99
N TYR A 145 16.76 -6.32 13.27
CA TYR A 145 17.33 -7.65 13.50
C TYR A 145 17.17 -8.53 12.27
N TYR A 146 17.84 -9.69 12.27
CA TYR A 146 17.64 -10.73 11.27
C TYR A 146 17.65 -12.14 11.87
N ALA A 147 17.03 -13.05 11.14
CA ALA A 147 17.00 -14.48 11.47
C ALA A 147 17.26 -15.32 10.21
N THR A 148 17.68 -16.56 10.43
CA THR A 148 17.85 -17.56 9.36
C THR A 148 17.03 -18.81 9.61
N SER A 149 16.65 -19.51 8.54
CA SER A 149 15.91 -20.77 8.61
C SER A 149 16.29 -21.70 7.45
N THR A 150 16.15 -23.01 7.64
CA THR A 150 16.27 -24.02 6.57
C THR A 150 14.93 -24.46 6.00
N ASP A 151 13.82 -24.20 6.69
CA ASP A 151 12.48 -24.70 6.33
C ASP A 151 11.39 -23.62 6.24
N GLY A 152 11.66 -22.41 6.75
CA GLY A 152 10.72 -21.29 6.79
C GLY A 152 9.77 -21.30 7.99
N PHE A 153 9.84 -22.30 8.88
CA PHE A 153 8.96 -22.46 10.05
C PHE A 153 9.73 -22.31 11.37
N HIS A 154 10.93 -22.87 11.45
CA HIS A 154 11.83 -22.73 12.59
C HIS A 154 12.91 -21.71 12.24
N TRP A 155 13.01 -20.64 13.03
CA TRP A 155 13.93 -19.55 12.76
C TRP A 155 14.94 -19.38 13.89
N GLU A 156 16.20 -19.18 13.53
CA GLU A 156 17.27 -18.85 14.46
C GLU A 156 17.59 -17.36 14.37
N GLU A 157 17.21 -16.59 15.39
CA GLU A 157 17.53 -15.16 15.47
C GLU A 157 19.04 -14.95 15.65
N GLN A 158 19.65 -14.24 14.70
CA GLN A 158 21.10 -14.05 14.63
C GLN A 158 21.56 -12.78 15.35
N GLY A 159 20.65 -11.82 15.55
CA GLY A 159 20.91 -10.56 16.24
C GLY A 159 20.71 -9.33 15.36
N VAL A 160 21.36 -8.23 15.75
CA VAL A 160 21.22 -6.92 15.09
C VAL A 160 21.89 -6.93 13.71
N ALA A 161 21.14 -6.50 12.70
CA ALA A 161 21.65 -6.17 11.37
C ALA A 161 21.96 -4.66 11.26
N VAL A 162 20.97 -3.80 11.54
CA VAL A 162 21.12 -2.33 11.49
C VAL A 162 20.79 -1.75 12.86
N PRO A 163 21.79 -1.29 13.62
CA PRO A 163 21.55 -0.58 14.88
C PRO A 163 21.09 0.85 14.62
N ARG A 164 20.36 1.43 15.57
CA ARG A 164 20.12 2.88 15.64
C ARG A 164 21.47 3.62 15.66
N PRO A 165 21.66 4.64 14.80
CA PRO A 165 22.87 5.43 14.80
C PRO A 165 22.90 6.44 15.97
N PRO A 166 24.07 7.06 16.27
CA PRO A 166 24.14 8.08 17.30
C PRO A 166 23.37 9.36 16.93
N LYS A 167 22.83 10.07 17.94
CA LYS A 167 22.20 11.39 17.73
C LYS A 167 23.22 12.36 17.12
N PRO A 168 22.87 13.20 16.11
CA PRO A 168 21.52 13.40 15.54
C PRO A 168 21.30 12.70 14.18
N GLN A 169 21.99 11.59 13.89
CA GLN A 169 21.86 10.93 12.58
C GLN A 169 20.43 10.43 12.31
N PRO A 170 19.92 10.45 11.07
CA PRO A 170 18.59 9.93 10.76
C PRO A 170 18.42 8.49 11.26
N GLY A 171 17.35 8.24 12.03
CA GLY A 171 17.10 6.92 12.63
C GLY A 171 17.62 6.77 14.04
N TRP A 172 18.27 7.79 14.63
CA TRP A 172 18.82 7.69 15.98
C TRP A 172 17.78 7.29 17.03
N ARG A 173 16.50 7.63 16.82
CA ARG A 173 15.43 7.25 17.73
C ARG A 173 15.00 5.80 17.51
N SER A 174 14.76 5.44 16.25
CA SER A 174 14.33 4.11 15.84
C SER A 174 14.64 3.88 14.36
N VAL A 175 15.10 2.67 14.04
CA VAL A 175 15.19 2.18 12.65
C VAL A 175 14.21 1.01 12.51
N THR A 176 13.26 1.13 11.58
CA THR A 176 12.09 0.24 11.56
C THR A 176 11.69 -0.14 10.13
N THR A 177 10.86 -1.17 10.04
CA THR A 177 10.06 -1.52 8.86
C THR A 177 10.92 -1.61 7.61
N THR A 178 11.84 -2.58 7.66
CA THR A 178 12.86 -2.73 6.64
C THR A 178 12.37 -3.60 5.48
N ASP A 179 12.96 -3.40 4.31
CA ASP A 179 12.89 -4.40 3.25
C ASP A 179 14.21 -4.53 2.49
N ILE A 180 14.45 -5.73 1.97
CA ILE A 180 15.71 -6.16 1.37
C ILE A 180 15.66 -6.01 -0.16
N LEU A 181 16.76 -5.52 -0.71
CA LEU A 181 17.08 -5.56 -2.13
C LEU A 181 18.40 -6.29 -2.34
N VAL A 182 18.40 -7.24 -3.27
CA VAL A 182 19.63 -7.84 -3.81
C VAL A 182 19.91 -7.15 -5.14
N TRP A 183 21.06 -6.48 -5.24
CA TRP A 183 21.43 -5.71 -6.43
C TRP A 183 22.90 -5.90 -6.76
N LYS A 184 23.19 -6.43 -7.96
CA LYS A 184 24.55 -6.64 -8.49
C LYS A 184 25.49 -7.33 -7.49
N GLY A 185 24.98 -8.37 -6.81
CA GLY A 185 25.75 -9.18 -5.85
C GLY A 185 25.92 -8.58 -4.46
N LYS A 186 25.28 -7.43 -4.17
CA LYS A 186 25.25 -6.79 -2.85
C LYS A 186 23.84 -6.75 -2.28
N TYR A 187 23.75 -6.50 -0.98
CA TYR A 187 22.53 -6.49 -0.20
C TYR A 187 22.26 -5.09 0.34
N TYR A 188 21.00 -4.64 0.29
CA TYR A 188 20.58 -3.31 0.70
C TYR A 188 19.30 -3.39 1.52
N LEU A 189 19.35 -2.90 2.76
CA LEU A 189 18.19 -2.78 3.63
C LEU A 189 17.72 -1.33 3.63
N TYR A 190 16.53 -1.10 3.10
CA TYR A 190 15.84 0.20 3.18
C TYR A 190 14.92 0.17 4.39
N TYR A 191 14.94 1.22 5.21
CA TYR A 191 14.18 1.27 6.46
C TYR A 191 13.74 2.70 6.78
N GLN A 192 12.70 2.80 7.60
CA GLN A 192 12.21 4.06 8.17
C GLN A 192 13.19 4.52 9.26
N ALA A 193 13.53 5.81 9.26
CA ALA A 193 14.57 6.37 10.12
C ALA A 193 14.00 7.48 11.02
N PHE A 194 13.42 7.10 12.16
CA PHE A 194 12.83 8.04 13.12
C PHE A 194 13.90 8.83 13.87
N SER A 195 13.65 10.13 14.05
CA SER A 195 14.54 11.04 14.79
C SER A 195 13.88 11.66 16.03
N GLU A 196 12.70 11.17 16.40
CA GLU A 196 11.94 11.54 17.60
C GLU A 196 10.87 10.47 17.86
N PRO A 197 10.35 10.33 19.10
CA PRO A 197 9.26 9.41 19.40
C PRO A 197 8.05 9.59 18.47
N SER A 198 7.54 8.50 17.92
CA SER A 198 6.31 8.50 17.08
C SER A 198 5.16 9.14 17.85
N GLY A 199 4.45 10.08 17.21
CA GLY A 199 3.32 10.79 17.81
C GLY A 199 3.61 12.22 18.28
N LEU A 200 4.88 12.62 18.50
CA LEU A 200 5.20 14.00 18.93
C LEU A 200 4.91 15.06 17.87
N ARG A 201 5.34 14.85 16.62
CA ARG A 201 5.00 15.71 15.47
C ARG A 201 4.36 14.90 14.34
N GLY A 202 3.69 13.81 14.71
CA GLY A 202 3.25 12.76 13.80
C GLY A 202 4.34 11.72 13.57
N ASP A 203 4.32 11.10 12.39
CA ASP A 203 5.15 9.95 12.04
C ASP A 203 6.19 10.38 10.99
N TYR A 204 6.97 11.42 11.30
CA TYR A 204 8.02 11.91 10.40
C TYR A 204 9.20 10.93 10.40
N CYS A 205 9.28 10.14 9.34
CA CYS A 205 10.30 9.11 9.18
C CYS A 205 10.75 9.04 7.72
N PRO A 206 11.84 9.71 7.33
CA PRO A 206 12.42 9.52 6.02
C PRO A 206 12.95 8.09 5.86
N VAL A 207 13.13 7.65 4.62
CA VAL A 207 13.75 6.35 4.33
C VAL A 207 15.27 6.53 4.21
N SER A 208 16.00 5.65 4.89
CA SER A 208 17.45 5.49 4.78
C SER A 208 17.79 4.08 4.25
N VAL A 209 19.05 3.85 3.93
CA VAL A 209 19.56 2.56 3.47
C VAL A 209 20.88 2.20 4.16
N SER A 210 21.06 0.90 4.43
CA SER A 210 22.35 0.28 4.78
C SER A 210 22.66 -0.80 3.75
N TRP A 211 23.94 -1.05 3.49
CA TRP A 211 24.37 -2.05 2.51
C TRP A 211 25.44 -3.00 3.05
N ALA A 212 25.53 -4.19 2.47
CA ALA A 212 26.49 -5.22 2.84
C ALA A 212 26.92 -6.07 1.62
N ASP A 213 28.09 -6.69 1.73
CA ASP A 213 28.61 -7.69 0.78
C ASP A 213 28.07 -9.12 1.06
N SER A 214 27.52 -9.35 2.25
CA SER A 214 26.96 -10.61 2.71
C SER A 214 25.58 -10.34 3.36
N PRO A 215 24.61 -11.27 3.28
CA PRO A 215 23.36 -11.11 4.03
C PRO A 215 23.59 -11.13 5.56
N ASP A 216 24.70 -11.71 6.02
CA ASP A 216 25.08 -11.70 7.44
C ASP A 216 25.67 -10.34 7.91
N GLY A 217 25.84 -9.38 6.99
CA GLY A 217 26.55 -8.14 7.27
C GLY A 217 28.09 -8.28 7.21
N PRO A 218 28.85 -7.37 7.85
CA PRO A 218 28.38 -6.19 8.58
C PRO A 218 27.67 -5.19 7.64
N TRP A 219 26.70 -4.46 8.20
CA TRP A 219 25.92 -3.47 7.45
C TRP A 219 26.54 -2.09 7.57
N THR A 220 26.85 -1.48 6.43
CA THR A 220 27.37 -0.11 6.35
C THR A 220 26.22 0.87 6.12
N PRO A 221 25.94 1.81 7.05
CA PRO A 221 24.91 2.81 6.85
C PRO A 221 25.33 3.81 5.77
N TYR A 222 24.39 4.18 4.89
CA TYR A 222 24.64 5.27 3.94
C TYR A 222 24.74 6.64 4.64
N GLY A 223 24.11 6.77 5.81
CA GLY A 223 24.15 7.97 6.64
C GLY A 223 23.35 9.15 6.08
N LYS A 224 22.54 8.93 5.04
CA LYS A 224 21.70 9.94 4.40
C LYS A 224 20.32 9.38 4.06
N VAL A 225 19.34 10.26 3.99
CA VAL A 225 18.00 9.97 3.47
C VAL A 225 18.09 9.67 1.97
N VAL A 226 17.51 8.56 1.51
CA VAL A 226 17.49 8.16 0.10
C VAL A 226 16.18 8.50 -0.62
N LEU A 227 15.08 8.58 0.13
CA LEU A 227 13.79 9.06 -0.36
C LEU A 227 13.23 10.10 0.63
N PRO A 228 13.39 11.40 0.33
CA PRO A 228 12.86 12.46 1.19
C PRO A 228 11.34 12.59 1.06
N ASN A 229 10.74 13.22 2.07
CA ASN A 229 9.35 13.65 2.01
C ASN A 229 9.08 14.61 0.84
N GLY A 230 7.81 14.73 0.46
CA GLY A 230 7.36 15.73 -0.49
C GLY A 230 7.49 17.16 0.04
N PRO A 231 7.38 18.17 -0.85
CA PRO A 231 7.29 19.56 -0.43
C PRO A 231 6.01 19.80 0.40
N GLU A 232 5.97 20.92 1.12
CA GLU A 232 4.78 21.35 1.87
C GLU A 232 3.52 21.33 0.97
N GLY A 233 2.42 20.81 1.52
CA GLY A 233 1.17 20.64 0.79
C GLY A 233 1.09 19.38 -0.08
N ALA A 234 2.20 18.69 -0.35
CA ALA A 234 2.16 17.39 -1.02
C ALA A 234 1.53 16.32 -0.13
N TRP A 235 0.95 15.30 -0.76
CA TRP A 235 0.36 14.17 -0.05
C TRP A 235 1.39 13.43 0.82
N ASP A 236 2.64 13.35 0.37
CA ASP A 236 3.74 12.64 1.03
C ASP A 236 4.71 13.54 1.83
N GLN A 237 4.24 14.71 2.24
CA GLN A 237 5.04 15.70 2.98
C GLN A 237 5.45 15.25 4.41
N TYR A 238 4.72 14.30 5.01
CA TYR A 238 4.95 13.89 6.41
C TYR A 238 5.42 12.46 6.60
N SER A 239 5.17 11.56 5.66
CA SER A 239 5.52 10.15 5.79
C SER A 239 5.95 9.54 4.46
N ILE A 240 6.98 8.70 4.52
CA ILE A 240 7.38 7.75 3.49
C ILE A 240 7.57 6.43 4.24
N HIS A 241 6.49 5.69 4.37
CA HIS A 241 6.43 4.43 5.11
C HIS A 241 6.70 3.24 4.20
N ASP A 242 7.02 2.10 4.81
CA ASP A 242 7.02 0.79 4.19
C ASP A 242 7.81 0.75 2.87
N PRO A 243 9.12 1.06 2.88
CA PRO A 243 9.92 1.02 1.66
C PRO A 243 9.99 -0.42 1.13
N TYR A 244 9.48 -0.66 -0.08
CA TYR A 244 9.44 -1.98 -0.71
C TYR A 244 10.15 -1.96 -2.07
N PRO A 245 11.46 -2.27 -2.13
CA PRO A 245 12.23 -2.24 -3.36
C PRO A 245 12.00 -3.49 -4.21
N LEU A 246 11.92 -3.29 -5.52
CA LEU A 246 11.88 -4.33 -6.55
C LEU A 246 12.86 -3.99 -7.67
N VAL A 247 13.47 -5.02 -8.26
CA VAL A 247 14.18 -4.88 -9.53
C VAL A 247 13.16 -5.01 -10.65
N HIS A 248 13.00 -3.96 -11.46
CA HIS A 248 12.11 -3.94 -12.60
C HIS A 248 12.70 -3.05 -13.70
N ASP A 249 12.62 -3.50 -14.96
CA ASP A 249 13.20 -2.81 -16.13
C ASP A 249 14.67 -2.39 -15.97
N GLY A 250 15.47 -3.24 -15.29
CA GLY A 250 16.88 -2.96 -15.03
C GLY A 250 17.13 -1.78 -14.08
N LYS A 251 16.09 -1.33 -13.35
CA LYS A 251 16.11 -0.24 -12.37
C LYS A 251 15.56 -0.75 -11.03
N ILE A 252 15.59 0.13 -10.03
CA ILE A 252 15.07 -0.13 -8.69
C ILE A 252 13.78 0.65 -8.52
N TYR A 253 12.68 -0.05 -8.37
CA TYR A 253 11.35 0.47 -8.11
C TYR A 253 11.09 0.36 -6.61
N LEU A 254 11.15 1.48 -5.90
CA LEU A 254 10.87 1.58 -4.48
C LEU A 254 9.43 2.03 -4.28
N TYR A 255 8.55 1.09 -3.95
CA TYR A 255 7.20 1.40 -3.53
C TYR A 255 7.20 1.86 -2.07
N TYR A 256 6.26 2.73 -1.71
CA TYR A 256 6.14 3.26 -0.36
C TYR A 256 4.71 3.63 -0.04
N LYS A 257 4.33 3.58 1.24
CA LYS A 257 3.04 4.07 1.75
C LYS A 257 3.16 5.50 2.26
N VAL A 258 2.06 6.23 2.19
CA VAL A 258 1.91 7.56 2.77
C VAL A 258 0.63 7.63 3.58
N ASP A 259 0.72 8.19 4.78
CA ASP A 259 -0.41 8.63 5.59
C ASP A 259 -0.67 10.14 5.36
N PHE A 260 -1.83 10.47 4.82
CA PHE A 260 -2.24 11.86 4.53
C PHE A 260 -3.73 12.07 4.79
N ASP A 261 -4.21 13.29 4.55
CA ASP A 261 -5.56 13.76 4.89
C ASP A 261 -5.84 13.69 6.40
N LYS A 262 -5.82 14.83 7.08
CA LYS A 262 -6.01 14.93 8.54
C LYS A 262 -7.18 15.85 8.87
N ARG A 263 -8.29 15.70 8.16
CA ARG A 263 -9.50 16.51 8.38
C ARG A 263 -10.10 16.22 9.75
N PRO A 264 -10.21 17.22 10.64
CA PRO A 264 -10.62 16.99 12.03
C PRO A 264 -12.07 16.55 12.20
N HIS A 265 -12.92 16.76 11.19
CA HIS A 265 -14.33 16.39 11.20
C HIS A 265 -14.61 14.97 10.69
N LEU A 266 -13.58 14.22 10.28
CA LEU A 266 -13.70 12.83 9.81
C LEU A 266 -13.03 11.87 10.79
N ASN A 267 -13.64 10.70 10.99
CA ASN A 267 -13.07 9.63 11.82
C ASN A 267 -13.34 8.24 11.19
N PRO A 268 -12.34 7.54 10.65
CA PRO A 268 -10.94 7.96 10.52
C PRO A 268 -10.76 9.07 9.48
N SER A 269 -9.83 10.00 9.73
CA SER A 269 -9.47 11.05 8.77
C SER A 269 -8.35 10.63 7.82
N LYS A 270 -7.40 9.82 8.30
CA LYS A 270 -6.21 9.38 7.56
C LYS A 270 -6.56 8.51 6.35
N VAL A 271 -6.15 8.96 5.17
CA VAL A 271 -6.11 8.20 3.92
C VAL A 271 -4.71 7.59 3.75
N ARG A 272 -4.67 6.36 3.21
CA ARG A 272 -3.44 5.64 2.89
C ARG A 272 -3.45 5.25 1.43
N MET A 273 -2.36 5.61 0.74
CA MET A 273 -2.13 5.31 -0.66
C MET A 273 -0.66 4.98 -0.85
N HIS A 274 -0.33 4.39 -2.00
CA HIS A 274 1.05 4.01 -2.31
C HIS A 274 1.64 4.85 -3.43
N GLY A 275 2.90 5.22 -3.25
CA GLY A 275 3.73 5.89 -4.23
C GLY A 275 4.80 4.95 -4.76
N LEU A 276 5.41 5.37 -5.87
CA LEU A 276 6.57 4.73 -6.48
C LEU A 276 7.68 5.77 -6.63
N ALA A 277 8.92 5.39 -6.33
CA ALA A 277 10.11 6.13 -6.71
C ALA A 277 11.11 5.20 -7.41
N ILE A 278 11.80 5.69 -8.43
CA ILE A 278 12.67 4.88 -9.29
C ILE A 278 14.12 5.41 -9.23
N ALA A 279 15.09 4.49 -9.14
CA ALA A 279 16.52 4.80 -9.19
C ALA A 279 17.31 3.82 -10.08
N ASP A 280 18.44 4.29 -10.59
CA ASP A 280 19.44 3.47 -11.30
C ASP A 280 20.52 2.89 -10.37
N ASP A 281 20.67 3.49 -9.18
CA ASP A 281 21.63 3.13 -8.15
C ASP A 281 20.89 2.89 -6.82
N PRO A 282 21.25 1.84 -6.05
CA PRO A 282 20.57 1.50 -4.80
C PRO A 282 20.77 2.51 -3.67
N LEU A 283 21.74 3.42 -3.79
CA LEU A 283 21.90 4.56 -2.88
C LEU A 283 21.17 5.82 -3.37
N GLY A 284 20.42 5.69 -4.48
CA GLY A 284 19.67 6.77 -5.11
C GLY A 284 20.52 7.62 -6.06
N PRO A 285 20.02 8.81 -6.48
CA PRO A 285 18.80 9.42 -6.00
C PRO A 285 17.54 8.73 -6.57
N PHE A 286 16.55 8.50 -5.69
CA PHE A 286 15.23 8.03 -6.10
C PHE A 286 14.39 9.20 -6.63
N ARG A 287 13.81 9.03 -7.82
CA ARG A 287 12.88 9.98 -8.42
C ARG A 287 11.45 9.49 -8.26
N LYS A 288 10.62 10.25 -7.53
CA LYS A 288 9.19 9.95 -7.38
C LYS A 288 8.51 9.95 -8.76
N HIS A 289 7.65 8.97 -8.98
CA HIS A 289 6.91 8.83 -10.23
C HIS A 289 5.89 9.97 -10.37
N PRO A 290 5.77 10.64 -11.53
CA PRO A 290 4.91 11.82 -11.70
C PRO A 290 3.41 11.50 -11.59
N LEU A 291 3.02 10.22 -11.74
CA LEU A 291 1.65 9.75 -11.55
C LEU A 291 1.37 9.24 -10.12
N ASN A 292 2.24 9.51 -9.15
CA ASN A 292 1.94 9.18 -7.76
C ASN A 292 0.68 9.94 -7.29
N PRO A 293 -0.17 9.32 -6.46
CA PRO A 293 -0.11 7.92 -5.99
C PRO A 293 -0.48 6.89 -7.07
N VAL A 294 0.26 5.76 -7.11
CA VAL A 294 0.05 4.67 -8.10
C VAL A 294 -0.99 3.64 -7.65
N MET A 295 -1.30 3.58 -6.35
CA MET A 295 -2.42 2.79 -5.81
C MET A 295 -3.26 3.65 -4.88
N ASN A 296 -4.57 3.60 -5.06
CA ASN A 296 -5.54 4.47 -4.38
C ASN A 296 -5.99 3.97 -2.99
N SER A 297 -5.45 2.85 -2.52
CA SER A 297 -5.80 2.18 -1.26
C SER A 297 -4.61 1.37 -0.75
N GLY A 298 -4.74 0.81 0.45
CA GLY A 298 -3.76 -0.09 1.05
C GLY A 298 -3.29 0.37 2.44
N HIS A 299 -2.30 -0.33 2.99
CA HIS A 299 -1.57 0.08 4.19
C HIS A 299 -0.08 -0.26 3.97
N GLU A 300 0.51 -1.23 4.64
CA GLU A 300 1.86 -1.70 4.32
C GLU A 300 1.95 -2.21 2.87
N THR A 301 3.04 -1.89 2.20
CA THR A 301 3.28 -2.33 0.81
C THR A 301 3.76 -3.78 0.77
N THR A 302 3.18 -4.57 -0.12
CA THR A 302 3.69 -5.89 -0.51
C THR A 302 3.38 -6.11 -1.98
N LEU A 303 4.41 -6.34 -2.79
CA LEU A 303 4.30 -6.44 -4.23
C LEU A 303 5.21 -7.55 -4.75
N PHE A 304 4.89 -8.13 -5.89
CA PHE A 304 5.78 -9.11 -6.54
C PHE A 304 5.64 -8.99 -8.06
N PRO A 305 6.71 -9.26 -8.82
CA PRO A 305 6.62 -9.34 -10.29
C PRO A 305 5.62 -10.42 -10.70
N PHE A 306 4.70 -10.07 -11.60
CA PHE A 306 3.70 -11.00 -12.13
C PHE A 306 3.34 -10.65 -13.58
N GLY A 307 3.30 -11.65 -14.46
CA GLY A 307 3.09 -11.44 -15.90
C GLY A 307 4.38 -11.12 -16.66
N LYS A 308 4.23 -10.61 -17.89
CA LYS A 308 5.33 -10.12 -18.73
C LYS A 308 5.49 -8.61 -18.57
#